data_AF-A0A509LGB7-F1
#
_entry.id   AF-A0A509LGB7-F1
#
_cell.length_a   1.000
_cell.length_b   1.000
_cell.length_c   1.000
_cell.angle_alpha   90.00
_cell.angle_beta   90.00
_cell.angle_gamma   90.00
#
_symmetry.space_group_name_H-M   'P 1'
#
loop_
_entity.id
_entity.type
_entity.pdbx_description
1 polymer ?
#
loop_
_entity_poly.entity_id
_entity_poly.type
_entity_poly.pdbx_seq_one_letter_code
_entity_poly.pdbx_strand_id
1 'polypeptide(L)' 'IETHLTFFVETGKLDINKVLTLEKQKAIEKELAKDHNNSLSEVKNALGGDYSYGEIRMMIGLQKYLSKTAITF' A
#
# COMPACT_ATOMS: atom_id res chain seq x y z
N ILE A 1 -3.23 11.76 -16.19
CA ILE A 1 -3.63 12.60 -15.02
C ILE A 1 -2.95 12.11 -13.73
N GLU A 2 -1.86 11.34 -13.85
CA GLU A 2 -1.35 10.45 -12.79
C GLU A 2 -0.11 10.97 -12.04
N THR A 3 0.24 12.25 -12.19
CA THR A 3 1.45 12.81 -11.59
C THR A 3 1.25 13.23 -10.13
N HIS A 4 0.01 13.47 -9.69
CA HIS A 4 -0.26 14.04 -8.35
C HIS A 4 -0.26 13.02 -7.20
N LEU A 5 -0.45 11.72 -7.48
CA LEU A 5 -0.47 10.69 -6.43
C LEU A 5 0.94 10.28 -5.97
N THR A 6 1.94 10.47 -6.84
CA THR A 6 3.36 10.24 -6.55
C THR A 6 3.89 11.17 -5.47
N PHE A 7 3.35 12.40 -5.39
CA PHE A 7 3.78 13.42 -4.42
C PHE A 7 3.45 13.07 -2.96
N PHE A 8 2.39 12.30 -2.72
CA PHE A 8 1.94 11.93 -1.37
C PHE A 8 2.72 10.76 -0.76
N VAL A 9 3.40 9.95 -1.59
CA VAL A 9 4.28 8.87 -1.12
C VAL A 9 5.68 9.40 -0.83
N GLU A 10 6.12 10.43 -1.56
CA GLU A 10 7.49 10.96 -1.50
C GLU A 10 7.78 11.80 -0.23
N THR A 11 6.76 12.28 0.47
CA THR A 11 6.96 13.28 1.53
C THR A 11 7.30 12.71 2.92
N GLY A 12 7.15 11.39 3.15
CA GLY A 12 7.47 10.77 4.46
C GLY A 12 6.76 11.41 5.68
N LYS A 13 5.72 12.23 5.43
CA LYS A 13 5.03 13.10 6.39
C LYS A 13 3.55 12.78 6.54
N LEU A 14 3.08 11.77 5.83
CA LEU A 14 1.69 11.36 5.83
C LEU A 14 1.57 10.14 6.73
N ASP A 15 1.05 10.36 7.93
CA ASP A 15 0.72 9.29 8.86
C ASP A 15 -0.26 8.35 8.14
N ILE A 16 0.16 7.11 7.85
CA ILE A 16 -0.67 6.16 7.11
C ILE A 16 -2.01 5.92 7.83
N ASN A 17 -2.07 6.12 9.15
CA ASN A 17 -3.32 6.03 9.92
C ASN A 17 -4.29 7.19 9.67
N LYS A 18 -3.83 8.30 9.07
CA LYS A 18 -4.69 9.41 8.61
C LYS A 18 -5.22 9.21 7.20
N VAL A 19 -4.65 8.27 6.44
CA VAL A 19 -5.01 7.98 5.04
C VAL A 19 -5.82 6.70 4.94
N LEU A 20 -5.38 5.70 5.70
CA LEU A 20 -5.91 4.35 5.75
C LEU A 20 -6.20 4.02 7.20
N THR A 21 -7.46 3.67 7.48
CA THR A 21 -7.80 3.09 8.78
C THR A 21 -7.05 1.78 8.97
N LEU A 22 -6.80 1.40 10.23
CA LEU A 22 -6.10 0.16 10.56
C LEU A 22 -6.78 -1.07 9.93
N GLU A 23 -8.12 -1.04 9.80
CA GLU A 23 -8.88 -2.09 9.12
C GLU A 23 -8.52 -2.20 7.64
N LYS A 24 -8.44 -1.07 6.92
CA LYS A 24 -8.03 -1.06 5.51
C LYS A 24 -6.58 -1.50 5.34
N GLN A 25 -5.68 -1.06 6.23
CA GLN A 25 -4.29 -1.49 6.21
C GLN A 25 -4.19 -3.02 6.33
N LYS A 26 -4.91 -3.62 7.30
CA LYS A 26 -4.94 -5.08 7.49
C LYS A 26 -5.55 -5.81 6.31
N ALA A 27 -6.62 -5.27 5.71
CA ALA A 27 -7.24 -5.87 4.54
C ALA A 27 -6.29 -5.89 3.34
N ILE A 28 -5.63 -4.77 3.06
CA ILE A 28 -4.65 -4.65 1.98
C ILE A 28 -3.44 -5.54 2.27
N GLU A 29 -2.91 -5.56 3.50
CA GLU A 29 -1.79 -6.41 3.88
C GLU A 29 -2.10 -7.89 3.68
N LYS A 30 -3.30 -8.33 4.10
CA LYS A 30 -3.75 -9.71 3.92
C LYS A 30 -3.85 -10.09 2.45
N GLU A 31 -4.30 -9.18 1.60
CA GLU A 31 -4.37 -9.42 0.16
C GLU A 31 -2.98 -9.44 -0.47
N LEU A 32 -2.11 -8.48 -0.11
CA LEU A 32 -0.71 -8.44 -0.57
C LEU A 32 0.11 -9.67 -0.14
N ALA A 33 -0.24 -10.32 0.96
CA ALA A 33 0.40 -11.56 1.41
C ALA A 33 -0.02 -12.78 0.58
N LYS A 34 -1.07 -12.69 -0.24
CA LYS A 34 -1.45 -13.75 -1.17
C LYS A 34 -0.63 -13.65 -2.46
N ASP A 35 -0.50 -14.77 -3.14
CA ASP A 35 0.15 -14.82 -4.45
C ASP A 35 -0.80 -14.28 -5.52
N HIS A 36 -0.70 -12.97 -5.79
CA HIS A 36 -1.36 -12.30 -6.91
C HIS A 36 -0.47 -12.20 -8.15
N ASN A 37 0.54 -13.08 -8.26
CA ASN A 37 1.50 -13.05 -9.37
C ASN A 37 2.12 -11.65 -9.59
N ASN A 38 2.36 -10.91 -8.50
CA ASN A 38 2.83 -9.51 -8.49
C ASN A 38 1.94 -8.49 -9.23
N SER A 39 0.68 -8.82 -9.50
CA SER A 39 -0.25 -7.97 -10.24
C SER A 39 -1.07 -7.06 -9.33
N LEU A 40 -0.81 -5.76 -9.42
CA LEU A 40 -1.55 -4.74 -8.66
C LEU A 40 -3.05 -4.72 -8.99
N SER A 41 -3.39 -5.02 -10.24
CA SER A 41 -4.77 -5.07 -10.72
C SER A 41 -5.57 -6.20 -10.06
N GLU A 42 -4.93 -7.35 -9.80
CA GLU A 42 -5.57 -8.49 -9.15
C GLU A 42 -5.82 -8.21 -7.66
N VAL A 43 -4.84 -7.62 -6.98
CA VAL A 43 -5.00 -7.16 -5.59
C VAL A 43 -6.17 -6.17 -5.48
N LYS A 44 -6.25 -5.21 -6.40
CA LYS A 44 -7.37 -4.25 -6.43
C LYS A 44 -8.70 -4.94 -6.69
N ASN A 45 -8.75 -5.87 -7.64
CA ASN A 45 -9.97 -6.59 -7.97
C ASN A 45 -10.48 -7.40 -6.77
N ALA A 46 -9.58 -8.01 -5.99
CA ALA A 46 -9.93 -8.76 -4.80
C ALA A 46 -10.39 -7.88 -3.62
N LEU A 47 -9.79 -6.69 -3.47
CA LEU A 47 -10.20 -5.70 -2.47
C LEU A 47 -11.52 -5.00 -2.83
N GLY A 48 -11.82 -4.87 -4.12
CA GLY A 48 -13.03 -4.25 -4.64
C GLY A 48 -12.95 -2.72 -4.76
N GLY A 49 -14.09 -2.11 -5.07
CA GLY A 49 -14.19 -0.67 -5.39
C GLY A 49 -13.95 0.29 -4.21
N ASP A 50 -13.90 -0.23 -2.98
CA ASP A 50 -13.64 0.58 -1.77
C ASP A 50 -12.16 0.95 -1.61
N TYR A 51 -11.28 0.36 -2.43
CA TYR A 51 -9.83 0.53 -2.37
C TYR A 51 -9.28 1.13 -3.67
N SER A 52 -8.47 2.16 -3.51
CA SER A 52 -7.80 2.85 -4.59
C SER A 52 -6.42 2.26 -4.86
N TYR A 53 -5.96 2.36 -6.11
CA TYR A 53 -4.59 1.98 -6.48
C TYR A 53 -3.52 2.73 -5.65
N GLY A 54 -3.79 3.96 -5.21
CA GLY A 54 -2.89 4.72 -4.34
C GLY A 54 -2.68 4.07 -2.97
N GLU A 55 -3.76 3.60 -2.35
CA GLU A 55 -3.74 2.95 -1.04
C GLU A 55 -2.92 1.66 -1.07
N ILE A 56 -3.12 0.85 -2.11
CA ILE A 56 -2.38 -0.41 -2.29
C ILE A 56 -0.88 -0.13 -2.51
N ARG A 57 -0.54 0.88 -3.33
CA ARG A 57 0.85 1.28 -3.57
C ARG A 57 1.53 1.82 -2.31
N MET A 58 0.80 2.54 -1.46
CA MET A 58 1.31 3.00 -0.16
C MET A 58 1.67 1.81 0.74
N MET A 59 0.81 0.80 0.85
CA MET A 59 1.10 -0.40 1.65
C MET A 59 2.30 -1.19 1.11
N ILE A 60 2.43 -1.32 -0.21
CA ILE A 60 3.63 -1.95 -0.82
C ILE A 60 4.89 -1.15 -0.49
N GLY A 61 4.82 0.19 -0.55
CA GLY A 61 5.92 1.08 -0.15
C GLY A 61 6.30 0.93 1.32
N LEU A 62 5.30 0.85 2.20
CA LEU A 62 5.48 0.63 3.63
C LEU A 62 6.15 -0.74 3.90
N GLN A 63 5.67 -1.83 3.29
CA GLN A 63 6.29 -3.15 3.43
C GLN A 63 7.76 -3.13 2.99
N LYS A 64 8.08 -2.49 1.85
CA LYS A 64 9.46 -2.35 1.38
C LYS A 64 10.32 -1.55 2.37
N TYR A 65 9.79 -0.46 2.93
CA TYR A 65 10.49 0.33 3.95
C TYR A 65 10.74 -0.48 5.23
N LEU A 66 9.73 -1.21 5.72
CA LEU A 66 9.83 -2.06 6.90
C LEU A 66 10.83 -3.20 6.69
N SER A 67 10.77 -3.90 5.56
CA SER A 67 11.74 -4.95 5.21
C SER A 67 13.17 -4.40 5.09
N LYS A 68 13.34 -3.20 4.52
CA LYS A 68 14.65 -2.56 4.42
C LYS A 68 15.20 -2.11 5.78
N THR A 69 14.33 -1.67 6.67
CA THR A 69 14.68 -1.30 8.05
C THR A 69 15.02 -2.53 8.89
N ALA A 70 14.29 -3.64 8.71
CA ALA A 70 14.52 -4.90 9.44
C ALA A 70 15.83 -5.60 9.09
N ILE A 71 16.42 -5.33 7.92
CA ILE A 71 17.66 -5.96 7.43
C ILE A 71 18.92 -5.17 7.85
N THR A 72 18.78 -4.01 8.52
CA THR A 72 19.92 -3.15 8.92
C THR A 72 20.38 -3.37 10.37
N PHE A 73 20.32 -4.60 10.89
CA PHE A 73 20.82 -4.93 12.24
C PHE A 73 21.97 -5.92 12.19
#